data_AF-A0A523YY89-F1
#
_entry.id   AF-A0A523YY89-F1
#
_cell.length_a   1.000
_cell.length_b   1.000
_cell.length_c   1.000
_cell.angle_alpha   90.00
_cell.angle_beta   90.00
_cell.angle_gamma   90.00
#
_symmetry.space_group_name_H-M   'P 1'
#
loop_
_entity.id
_entity.type
_entity.pdbx_description
1 polymer ?
#
loop_
_entity_poly.entity_id
_entity_poly.type
_entity_poly.pdbx_seq_one_letter_code
_entity_poly.pdbx_strand_id
1 'polypeptide(L)' 'MGLLDKLFNRPPESARNLGRNEPCWCGNGKKYKKCHYDSDQKYFSRQLKAPCRGST' A
#
# COMPACT_ATOMS: atom_id res chain seq x y z
N MET A 1 -20.33 14.10 4.84
CA MET A 1 -18.87 13.98 5.07
C MET A 1 -18.59 12.58 5.60
N GLY A 2 -18.05 11.59 4.89
CA GLY A 2 -17.53 11.46 3.55
C GLY A 2 -17.01 10.03 3.47
N LEU A 3 -17.83 9.08 3.01
CA LEU A 3 -17.46 7.66 2.84
C LEU A 3 -16.30 7.48 1.83
N LEU A 4 -15.91 8.56 1.15
CA LEU A 4 -14.92 8.65 0.09
C LEU A 4 -13.48 8.89 0.59
N ASP A 5 -13.28 9.46 1.79
CA ASP A 5 -11.93 9.76 2.32
C ASP A 5 -11.14 8.50 2.71
N LYS A 6 -11.83 7.39 2.99
CA LYS A 6 -11.19 6.11 3.34
C LYS A 6 -10.64 5.32 2.15
N LEU A 7 -10.88 5.78 0.93
CA LEU A 7 -10.33 5.18 -0.28
C LEU A 7 -8.92 5.71 -0.61
N PHE A 8 -8.60 6.95 -0.23
CA PHE A 8 -7.38 7.62 -0.66
C PHE A 8 -6.11 7.18 0.08
N ASN A 9 -6.22 6.38 1.15
CA ASN A 9 -5.07 5.92 1.94
C ASN A 9 -4.71 4.44 1.72
N ARG A 10 -5.26 3.80 0.68
CA ARG A 10 -4.89 2.43 0.29
C ARG A 10 -3.76 2.48 -0.75
N PRO A 11 -2.66 1.74 -0.56
CA PRO A 11 -1.63 1.66 -1.59
C PRO A 11 -2.18 0.99 -2.87
N PRO A 12 -1.92 1.56 -4.05
CA PRO A 12 -2.35 0.97 -5.32
C PRO A 12 -1.58 -0.33 -5.58
N GLU A 13 -2.12 -1.21 -6.43
CA GLU A 13 -1.44 -2.47 -6.78
C GLU A 13 -0.08 -2.24 -7.44
N SER A 14 0.09 -1.12 -8.15
CA SER A 14 1.37 -0.69 -8.70
C SER A 14 2.44 -0.43 -7.63
N ALA A 15 2.07 -0.10 -6.39
CA ALA A 15 3.00 0.08 -5.28
C ALA A 15 3.70 -1.23 -4.86
N ARG A 16 3.12 -2.39 -5.21
CA ARG A 16 3.73 -3.71 -4.97
C ARG A 16 5.02 -3.92 -5.77
N ASN A 17 5.09 -3.35 -6.98
CA ASN A 17 6.24 -3.43 -7.87
C ASN A 17 6.99 -2.10 -7.98
N LEU A 18 6.62 -1.09 -7.19
CA LEU A 18 7.24 0.23 -7.25
C LEU A 18 8.68 0.16 -6.73
N GLY A 19 9.60 0.66 -7.54
CA GLY A 19 11.03 0.69 -7.20
C GLY A 19 11.30 1.58 -5.99
N ARG A 20 12.24 1.17 -5.12
CA ARG A 20 12.60 1.92 -3.90
C ARG A 20 12.98 3.39 -4.14
N ASN A 21 13.56 3.70 -5.30
CA ASN A 21 14.01 5.04 -5.64
C ASN A 21 12.96 5.87 -6.39
N GLU A 22 11.85 5.27 -6.81
CA GLU A 22 10.78 5.94 -7.55
C GLU A 22 10.04 6.96 -6.66
N PRO A 23 9.39 7.98 -7.26
CA PRO A 23 8.50 8.85 -6.50
C PRO A 23 7.39 8.04 -5.84
N CYS A 24 7.05 8.38 -4.59
CA CYS A 24 5.99 7.69 -3.87
C CYS A 24 4.62 7.96 -4.52
N TRP A 25 3.80 6.92 -4.66
CA TRP A 25 2.45 7.00 -5.23
C TRP A 25 1.49 7.95 -4.51
N CYS A 26 1.79 8.32 -3.25
CA CYS A 26 0.99 9.28 -2.47
C CYS A 26 1.17 10.75 -2.90
N GLY A 27 2.02 11.04 -3.90
CA GLY A 27 2.17 12.38 -4.45
C GLY A 27 2.98 13.37 -3.58
N ASN A 28 3.60 12.93 -2.48
CA ASN A 28 4.36 13.80 -1.57
C ASN A 28 5.73 14.28 -2.10
N GLY A 29 6.11 13.94 -3.34
CA GLY A 29 7.42 14.29 -3.92
C GLY A 29 8.63 13.60 -3.29
N LYS A 30 8.42 12.75 -2.27
CA LYS A 30 9.47 11.95 -1.62
C LYS A 30 9.70 10.63 -2.35
N LYS A 31 10.93 10.10 -2.28
CA LYS A 31 11.25 8.74 -2.76
C LYS A 31 10.42 7.70 -1.99
N TYR A 32 9.95 6.67 -2.68
CA TYR A 32 9.09 5.62 -2.13
C TYR A 32 9.69 4.98 -0.88
N LYS A 33 10.99 4.64 -0.91
CA LYS A 33 11.72 4.08 0.25
C LYS A 33 11.72 4.95 1.51
N LYS A 34 11.53 6.26 1.37
CA LYS A 34 11.54 7.25 2.46
C LYS A 34 10.13 7.72 2.84
N CYS A 35 9.11 7.14 2.22
CA CYS A 35 7.72 7.52 2.41
C CYS A 35 6.92 6.27 2.81
N HIS A 36 6.18 5.65 1.89
CA HIS A 36 5.28 4.55 2.22
C HIS A 36 5.90 3.15 2.12
N TYR A 37 7.15 2.98 1.68
CA TYR A 37 7.74 1.64 1.43
C TYR A 37 7.63 0.64 2.60
N ASP A 38 7.95 1.06 3.83
CA ASP A 38 7.85 0.16 5.01
C ASP A 38 6.39 -0.19 5.35
N SER A 39 5.52 0.81 5.35
CA SER A 39 4.08 0.65 5.59
C SER A 39 3.42 -0.24 4.55
N ASP A 40 3.73 -0.03 3.27
CA ASP A 40 3.20 -0.78 2.14
C ASP A 40 3.73 -2.21 2.13
N GLN A 41 5.02 -2.41 2.42
CA GLN A 41 5.58 -3.75 2.55
C GLN A 41 4.85 -4.56 3.63
N LYS A 42 4.54 -3.94 4.78
CA LYS A 42 3.72 -4.55 5.84
C LYS A 42 2.28 -4.77 5.38
N TYR A 43 1.68 -3.81 4.69
CA TYR A 43 0.32 -3.92 4.15
C TYR A 43 0.20 -5.11 3.18
N PHE A 44 1.08 -5.20 2.19
CA PHE A 44 1.09 -6.29 1.22
C PHE A 44 1.45 -7.64 1.85
N SER A 45 2.39 -7.67 2.82
CA SER A 45 2.71 -8.89 3.58
C SER A 45 1.48 -9.42 4.35
N ARG A 46 0.70 -8.53 4.96
CA ARG A 46 -0.54 -8.88 5.67
C ARG A 46 -1.66 -9.30 4.72
N GLN A 47 -1.77 -8.69 3.55
CA GLN A 47 -2.77 -9.05 2.53
C GLN A 47 -2.47 -10.40 1.86
N LEU A 48 -1.19 -10.77 1.73
CA LEU A 48 -0.78 -12.08 1.19
C LEU A 48 -1.04 -13.22 2.18
N LYS A 49 -0.98 -12.93 3.48
CA LYS A 49 -1.53 -13.77 4.54
C LYS A 49 -3.01 -13.48 4.73
N ALA A 50 -3.81 -13.56 3.67
CA ALA A 50 -5.22 -13.81 3.88
C ALA A 50 -5.31 -15.09 4.75
N PRO A 51 -6.01 -15.09 5.89
CA PRO A 51 -6.30 -16.35 6.53
C PRO A 51 -6.99 -17.20 5.45
N CYS A 52 -6.56 -18.45 5.32
CA CYS A 52 -7.37 -19.44 4.63
C CYS A 52 -8.78 -19.25 5.17
N ARG A 53 -9.70 -18.65 4.38
CA ARG A 53 -11.12 -18.76 4.69
C ARG A 53 -11.42 -20.21 4.39
N GLY A 54 -11.12 -21.07 5.36
CA GLY A 54 -11.76 -22.36 5.47
C GLY A 54 -13.23 -22.04 5.65
N SER A 55 -13.94 -21.99 4.53
CA SER A 55 -15.37 -22.17 4.51
C SER A 55 -15.56 -23.67 4.40
N THR A 56 -15.80 -24.32 5.55
CA THR A 56 -16.51 -25.60 5.59
C THR A 56 -17.86 -25.46 4.90
#